data_AF-A0A1D6PG78-F1
#
_entry.id   AF-A0A1D6PG78-F1
#
_cell.length_a   1.000
_cell.length_b   1.000
_cell.length_c   1.000
_cell.angle_alpha   90.00
_cell.angle_beta   90.00
_cell.angle_gamma   90.00
#
_symmetry.space_group_name_H-M   'P 1'
#
loop_
_entity.id
_entity.type
_entity.pdbx_description
1 polymer ?
#
loop_
_entity_poly.entity_id
_entity_poly.type
_entity_poly.pdbx_seq_one_letter_code
_entity_poly.pdbx_strand_id
1 'polypeptide(L)'
;MLCASDVLPLPDAAYMLQSLYADVECFTGFRKPFEKACIKLWAKGDLPTQHILPRRRVVVFNTMGLMEVIFNRPVDILRKLFDGNTLRSQIEEFFNRFGAGEAAAMCLMIAAKLLYAEDSLISNSVSEKAAEAFEDPGLVGMPQIAGTTALSNTRTQAGGFSMGQVVQEAEPLFSGAYEGLCLCSSRLLYPIWEFPIMVIRRPAGTNKCEDGVIVCRLSAGAMEILESKIHSLETFLRSRRNKRRGLYGYVAGLGDSGSILYKTGPIIGPGGHSNGRSPYNSQIQDMDPADKSASNKKPRLLYTSAELAAMEVRAMECLRRLLRRSGEALFLLQLICQHNVARLAQTLGNDLHKKLVQLTFHQLVCSEDGDQLAMCLISALMEYYIGPEGRGTVEEISTKLKEGCPSYFNESDYKYYLAVECLERAASMANNPDERDILARDAFNLLTKIPESADLSAICKRFENLRNASSAARWH
;
A
#
# COMPACT_ATOMS: atom_id res chain seq x y z
N MET A 1 -36.60 -35.73 -4.14
CA MET A 1 -35.36 -35.60 -3.33
C MET A 1 -34.71 -34.30 -3.76
N LEU A 2 -34.60 -33.31 -2.88
CA LEU A 2 -33.98 -32.02 -3.16
C LEU A 2 -32.50 -32.15 -2.78
N CYS A 3 -31.60 -32.06 -3.75
CA CYS A 3 -30.15 -32.12 -3.51
C CYS A 3 -29.56 -30.75 -3.87
N ALA A 4 -28.69 -30.21 -3.01
CA ALA A 4 -28.03 -28.93 -3.26
C ALA A 4 -26.51 -29.12 -3.18
N SER A 5 -25.79 -28.54 -4.14
CA SER A 5 -24.33 -28.54 -4.16
C SER A 5 -23.82 -27.13 -4.43
N ASP A 6 -22.78 -26.72 -3.70
CA ASP A 6 -22.05 -25.48 -3.97
C ASP A 6 -21.28 -25.62 -5.30
N VAL A 7 -21.31 -24.57 -6.12
CA VAL A 7 -20.45 -24.43 -7.29
C VAL A 7 -19.17 -23.76 -6.83
N LEU A 8 -18.05 -24.48 -7.00
CA LEU A 8 -16.74 -23.97 -6.65
C LEU A 8 -16.23 -23.01 -7.74
N PRO A 9 -15.40 -22.02 -7.37
CA PRO A 9 -14.73 -21.17 -8.34
C PRO A 9 -13.86 -22.01 -9.29
N LEU A 10 -13.54 -21.43 -10.46
CA LEU A 10 -12.63 -22.03 -11.44
C LEU A 10 -11.34 -22.55 -10.76
N PRO A 11 -10.79 -23.68 -11.22
CA PRO A 11 -9.65 -24.34 -10.56
C PRO A 11 -8.44 -23.43 -10.33
N ASP A 12 -8.14 -22.56 -11.30
CA ASP A 12 -7.01 -21.61 -11.22
C ASP A 12 -7.23 -20.58 -10.10
N ALA A 13 -8.44 -20.07 -9.96
CA ALA A 13 -8.79 -19.15 -8.89
C ALA A 13 -8.82 -19.83 -7.52
N ALA A 14 -9.31 -21.06 -7.45
CA ALA A 14 -9.28 -21.87 -6.23
C ALA A 14 -7.85 -22.13 -5.77
N TYR A 15 -6.92 -22.40 -6.70
CA TYR A 15 -5.49 -22.57 -6.40
C TYR A 15 -4.86 -21.29 -5.86
N MET A 16 -5.22 -20.13 -6.42
CA MET A 16 -4.70 -18.83 -6.01
C MET A 16 -5.22 -18.41 -4.64
N LEU A 17 -6.51 -18.66 -4.38
CA LEU A 17 -7.14 -18.51 -3.07
C LEU A 17 -6.49 -19.43 -2.03
N GLN A 18 -6.23 -20.68 -2.40
CA GLN A 18 -5.50 -21.59 -1.54
C GLN A 18 -4.09 -21.07 -1.27
N SER A 19 -3.35 -20.58 -2.27
CA SER A 19 -2.01 -20.03 -2.03
C SER A 19 -2.01 -18.81 -1.12
N LEU A 20 -3.00 -17.92 -1.24
CA LEU A 20 -3.10 -16.70 -0.41
C LEU A 20 -3.51 -17.01 1.03
N TYR A 21 -4.42 -17.97 1.22
CA TYR A 21 -5.10 -18.19 2.50
C TYR A 21 -4.87 -19.56 3.15
N ALA A 22 -4.12 -20.49 2.54
CA ALA A 22 -3.85 -21.82 3.11
C ALA A 22 -3.12 -21.75 4.45
N ASP A 23 -2.20 -20.81 4.62
CA ASP A 23 -1.32 -20.76 5.80
C ASP A 23 -1.84 -19.90 6.94
N VAL A 24 -2.89 -19.10 6.73
CA VAL A 24 -3.64 -18.47 7.85
C VAL A 24 -4.19 -19.55 8.79
N GLU A 25 -4.28 -20.79 8.32
CA GLU A 25 -4.83 -21.92 9.06
C GLU A 25 -3.82 -23.06 9.33
N CYS A 26 -2.56 -22.97 8.86
CA CYS A 26 -1.56 -24.03 9.03
C CYS A 26 -0.67 -23.83 10.27
N PHE A 27 -1.27 -24.01 11.45
CA PHE A 27 -0.55 -24.61 12.59
C PHE A 27 -0.70 -26.14 12.62
N THR A 28 -1.46 -26.75 11.70
CA THR A 28 -1.59 -28.21 11.61
C THR A 28 -1.48 -28.66 10.16
N GLY A 29 -0.31 -29.23 9.84
CA GLY A 29 0.03 -29.67 8.50
C GLY A 29 -0.88 -30.79 8.02
N PHE A 30 -1.80 -30.47 7.11
CA PHE A 30 -2.31 -31.38 6.10
C PHE A 30 -2.87 -30.54 4.96
N ARG A 31 -2.34 -30.72 3.75
CA ARG A 31 -2.83 -30.12 2.50
C ARG A 31 -4.27 -30.63 2.26
N LYS A 32 -5.26 -29.92 2.78
CA LYS A 32 -6.69 -30.23 2.57
C LYS A 32 -7.10 -29.85 1.14
N PRO A 33 -8.09 -30.56 0.54
CA PRO A 33 -8.61 -30.24 -0.78
C PRO A 33 -9.18 -28.81 -0.83
N PHE A 34 -9.01 -28.12 -1.96
CA PHE A 34 -9.37 -26.70 -2.18
C PHE A 34 -10.86 -26.40 -1.91
N GLU A 35 -11.73 -27.39 -2.06
CA GLU A 35 -13.17 -27.30 -1.75
C GLU A 35 -13.40 -26.91 -0.29
N LYS A 36 -12.59 -27.47 0.63
CA LYS A 36 -12.67 -27.14 2.06
C LYS A 36 -12.17 -25.73 2.36
N ALA A 37 -11.30 -25.16 1.54
CA ALA A 37 -10.76 -23.81 1.75
C ALA A 37 -11.80 -22.74 1.41
N CYS A 38 -12.50 -22.87 0.27
CA CYS A 38 -13.53 -21.92 -0.13
C CYS A 38 -14.71 -21.89 0.86
N ILE A 39 -15.17 -23.07 1.29
CA ILE A 39 -16.25 -23.20 2.28
C ILE A 39 -15.88 -22.56 3.61
N LYS A 40 -14.64 -22.72 4.07
CA LYS A 40 -14.15 -22.08 5.30
C LYS A 40 -14.03 -20.57 5.16
N LEU A 41 -13.59 -20.07 4.02
CA LEU A 41 -13.55 -18.64 3.79
C LEU A 41 -14.96 -18.03 3.80
N TRP A 42 -15.94 -18.68 3.17
CA TRP A 42 -17.36 -18.27 3.32
C TRP A 42 -17.83 -18.30 4.78
N ALA A 43 -17.34 -19.24 5.60
CA ALA A 43 -17.68 -19.28 7.02
C ALA A 43 -17.09 -18.11 7.86
N LYS A 44 -16.08 -17.38 7.34
CA LYS A 44 -15.56 -16.16 7.99
C LYS A 44 -16.49 -14.94 7.84
N GLY A 45 -17.56 -15.08 7.06
CA GLY A 45 -18.54 -14.04 6.80
C GLY A 45 -18.34 -13.35 5.45
N ASP A 46 -19.41 -12.74 4.96
CA ASP A 46 -19.45 -12.14 3.62
C ASP A 46 -18.65 -10.84 3.55
N LEU A 47 -18.69 -9.98 4.59
CA LEU A 47 -18.06 -8.66 4.58
C LEU A 47 -16.53 -8.67 4.34
N PRO A 48 -15.72 -9.49 5.04
CA PRO A 48 -14.27 -9.52 4.83
C PRO A 48 -13.84 -10.27 3.58
N THR A 49 -14.72 -11.04 2.94
CA THR A 49 -14.36 -11.93 1.81
C THR A 49 -14.80 -11.41 0.44
N GLN A 50 -15.43 -10.24 0.37
CA GLN A 50 -16.05 -9.69 -0.85
C GLN A 50 -15.07 -9.47 -2.01
N HIS A 51 -13.84 -9.04 -1.71
CA HIS A 51 -12.79 -8.82 -2.70
C HIS A 51 -12.04 -10.11 -3.09
N ILE A 52 -12.28 -11.21 -2.37
CA ILE A 52 -11.54 -12.47 -2.48
C ILE A 52 -12.34 -13.48 -3.29
N LEU A 53 -13.58 -13.76 -2.86
CA LEU A 53 -14.40 -14.82 -3.42
C LEU A 53 -15.43 -14.26 -4.40
N PRO A 54 -15.72 -14.97 -5.51
CA PRO A 54 -16.86 -14.64 -6.36
C PRO A 54 -18.18 -14.86 -5.62
N ARG A 55 -19.28 -14.43 -6.24
CA ARG A 55 -20.63 -14.72 -5.75
C ARG A 55 -20.81 -16.23 -5.53
N ARG A 56 -21.24 -16.62 -4.33
CA ARG A 56 -21.54 -18.01 -4.03
C ARG A 56 -22.70 -18.46 -4.91
N ARG A 57 -22.53 -19.58 -5.63
CA ARG A 57 -23.58 -20.18 -6.45
C ARG A 57 -23.87 -21.58 -5.93
N VAL A 58 -25.15 -21.90 -5.82
CA VAL A 58 -25.63 -23.21 -5.36
C VAL A 58 -26.52 -23.78 -6.43
N VAL A 59 -26.20 -25.00 -6.87
CA VAL A 59 -27.03 -25.73 -7.80
C VAL A 59 -27.97 -26.62 -7.01
N VAL A 60 -29.27 -26.38 -7.19
CA VAL A 60 -30.37 -27.09 -6.54
C VAL A 60 -30.99 -28.02 -7.57
N PHE A 61 -30.85 -29.32 -7.34
CA PHE A 61 -31.49 -30.37 -8.10
C PHE A 61 -32.87 -30.66 -7.51
N ASN A 62 -33.92 -30.45 -8.32
CA ASN A 62 -35.28 -30.85 -8.00
C ASN A 62 -35.74 -31.96 -8.97
N THR A 63 -36.92 -32.54 -8.74
CA THR A 63 -37.45 -33.62 -9.59
C THR A 63 -37.84 -33.15 -10.99
N MET A 64 -37.87 -31.85 -11.25
CA MET A 64 -38.29 -31.21 -12.51
C MET A 64 -37.13 -30.59 -13.30
N GLY A 65 -35.92 -30.50 -12.73
CA GLY A 65 -34.77 -29.86 -13.36
C GLY A 65 -33.69 -29.33 -12.39
N LEU A 66 -32.76 -28.60 -12.98
CA LEU A 66 -31.62 -27.98 -12.33
C LEU A 66 -31.88 -26.48 -12.16
N MET A 67 -31.73 -25.94 -10.95
CA MET A 67 -31.83 -24.51 -10.68
C MET A 67 -30.53 -23.98 -10.08
N GLU A 68 -29.94 -22.95 -10.67
CA GLU A 68 -28.77 -22.25 -10.10
C GLU A 68 -29.23 -21.05 -9.29
N VAL A 69 -28.84 -21.01 -8.01
CA VAL A 69 -29.12 -19.91 -7.07
C VAL A 69 -27.83 -19.15 -6.82
N ILE A 70 -27.82 -17.84 -7.12
CA ILE A 70 -26.66 -16.97 -6.95
C ILE A 70 -26.91 -16.01 -5.79
N PHE A 71 -26.06 -16.06 -4.77
CA PHE A 71 -26.12 -15.16 -3.63
C PHE A 71 -25.38 -13.86 -3.96
N ASN A 72 -26.09 -12.73 -3.87
CA ASN A 72 -25.48 -11.41 -4.06
C ASN A 72 -24.76 -10.98 -2.78
N ARG A 73 -23.52 -10.53 -2.88
CA ARG A 73 -22.78 -9.93 -1.76
C ARG A 73 -23.29 -8.49 -1.52
N PRO A 74 -23.05 -7.91 -0.33
CA PRO A 74 -23.35 -6.50 -0.07
C PRO A 74 -22.80 -5.53 -1.13
N VAL A 75 -21.56 -5.73 -1.59
CA VAL A 75 -20.97 -4.93 -2.69
C VAL A 75 -21.76 -5.07 -4.00
N ASP A 76 -22.31 -6.24 -4.30
CA ASP A 76 -23.10 -6.45 -5.52
C ASP A 76 -24.45 -5.72 -5.44
N ILE A 77 -25.04 -5.65 -4.25
CA ILE A 77 -26.25 -4.87 -3.98
C ILE A 77 -25.94 -3.38 -4.18
N LEU A 78 -24.85 -2.89 -3.58
CA LEU A 78 -24.41 -1.51 -3.71
C LEU A 78 -24.09 -1.14 -5.16
N ARG A 79 -23.44 -2.04 -5.90
CA ARG A 79 -23.20 -1.88 -7.34
C ARG A 79 -24.51 -1.71 -8.12
N LYS A 80 -25.50 -2.56 -7.86
CA LYS A 80 -26.83 -2.44 -8.51
C LYS A 80 -27.51 -1.12 -8.18
N LEU A 81 -27.31 -0.59 -6.97
CA LEU A 81 -27.82 0.74 -6.63
C LEU A 81 -27.16 1.81 -7.52
N PHE A 82 -25.84 1.78 -7.69
CA PHE A 82 -25.15 2.75 -8.55
C PHE A 82 -25.42 2.58 -10.06
N ASP A 83 -25.64 1.34 -10.54
CA ASP A 83 -26.04 1.07 -11.93
C ASP A 83 -27.44 1.64 -12.23
N GLY A 84 -28.34 1.64 -11.24
CA GLY A 84 -29.67 2.21 -11.34
C GLY A 84 -29.70 3.75 -11.30
N ASN A 85 -30.87 4.31 -11.63
CA ASN A 85 -31.21 5.70 -11.31
C ASN A 85 -31.79 5.79 -9.89
N THR A 86 -31.02 5.32 -8.89
CA THR A 86 -31.50 5.22 -7.52
C THR A 86 -31.49 6.57 -6.82
N LEU A 87 -32.50 6.80 -5.98
CA LEU A 87 -32.55 7.97 -5.10
C LEU A 87 -31.46 7.87 -4.03
N ARG A 88 -30.91 9.03 -3.65
CA ARG A 88 -29.93 9.18 -2.57
C ARG A 88 -30.37 8.51 -1.26
N SER A 89 -31.66 8.54 -0.95
CA SER A 89 -32.22 7.93 0.27
C SER A 89 -31.97 6.41 0.37
N GLN A 90 -31.93 5.69 -0.75
CA GLN A 90 -31.64 4.26 -0.75
C GLN A 90 -30.17 3.98 -0.43
N ILE A 91 -29.27 4.88 -0.85
CA ILE A 91 -27.86 4.82 -0.52
C ILE A 91 -27.67 5.16 0.96
N GLU A 92 -28.33 6.21 1.47
CA GLU A 92 -28.32 6.55 2.90
C GLU A 92 -28.84 5.39 3.77
N GLU A 93 -29.92 4.72 3.35
CA GLU A 93 -30.43 3.53 4.05
C GLU A 93 -29.40 2.38 4.05
N PHE A 94 -28.68 2.17 2.95
CA PHE A 94 -27.61 1.19 2.89
C PHE A 94 -26.47 1.52 3.86
N PHE A 95 -26.02 2.77 3.91
CA PHE A 95 -25.00 3.25 4.84
C PHE A 95 -25.44 3.12 6.31
N ASN A 96 -26.72 3.37 6.60
CA ASN A 96 -27.28 3.19 7.94
C ASN A 96 -27.36 1.71 8.36
N ARG A 97 -27.63 0.80 7.42
CA ARG A 97 -27.74 -0.65 7.70
C ARG A 97 -26.39 -1.31 7.93
N PHE A 98 -25.38 -0.98 7.12
CA PHE A 98 -24.05 -1.62 7.19
C PHE A 98 -23.04 -0.82 8.03
N GLY A 99 -23.30 0.46 8.29
CA GLY A 99 -22.35 1.38 8.90
C GLY A 99 -21.52 2.15 7.88
N ALA A 100 -21.14 3.37 8.23
CA ALA A 100 -20.41 4.28 7.34
C ALA A 100 -19.05 3.71 6.90
N GLY A 101 -18.29 3.10 7.82
CA GLY A 101 -16.99 2.49 7.51
C GLY A 101 -17.09 1.33 6.51
N GLU A 102 -18.01 0.38 6.75
CA GLU A 102 -18.21 -0.77 5.86
C GLU A 102 -18.74 -0.35 4.48
N ALA A 103 -19.72 0.55 4.44
CA ALA A 103 -20.24 1.09 3.19
C ALA A 103 -19.17 1.86 2.41
N ALA A 104 -18.34 2.66 3.09
CA ALA A 104 -17.19 3.33 2.47
C ALA A 104 -16.15 2.33 1.93
N ALA A 105 -15.85 1.25 2.66
CA ALA A 105 -14.96 0.19 2.18
C ALA A 105 -15.51 -0.47 0.91
N MET A 106 -16.82 -0.73 0.86
CA MET A 106 -17.48 -1.27 -0.32
C MET A 106 -17.45 -0.31 -1.52
N CYS A 107 -17.65 0.99 -1.28
CA CYS A 107 -17.46 2.03 -2.30
C CYS A 107 -16.04 2.03 -2.87
N LEU A 108 -15.01 1.90 -2.02
CA LEU A 108 -13.61 1.79 -2.46
C LEU A 108 -13.38 0.53 -3.31
N MET A 109 -13.95 -0.61 -2.94
CA MET A 109 -13.83 -1.84 -3.72
C MET A 109 -14.40 -1.70 -5.13
N ILE A 110 -15.52 -0.98 -5.28
CA ILE A 110 -16.13 -0.68 -6.59
C ILE A 110 -15.29 0.35 -7.36
N ALA A 111 -14.92 1.46 -6.71
CA ALA A 111 -14.23 2.59 -7.33
C ALA A 111 -12.81 2.24 -7.80
N ALA A 112 -12.10 1.40 -7.04
CA ALA A 112 -10.78 0.88 -7.42
C ALA A 112 -10.85 -0.46 -8.16
N LYS A 113 -12.05 -0.96 -8.49
CA LYS A 113 -12.28 -2.22 -9.25
C LYS A 113 -11.57 -3.43 -8.64
N LEU A 114 -11.64 -3.58 -7.31
CA LEU A 114 -10.94 -4.62 -6.55
C LEU A 114 -11.65 -5.98 -6.52
N LEU A 115 -12.83 -6.07 -7.14
CA LEU A 115 -13.64 -7.28 -7.18
C LEU A 115 -13.02 -8.35 -8.09
N TYR A 116 -13.52 -9.57 -7.94
CA TYR A 116 -13.09 -10.72 -8.72
C TYR A 116 -13.21 -10.47 -10.24
N ALA A 117 -12.33 -11.05 -11.06
CA ALA A 117 -12.13 -10.69 -12.48
C ALA A 117 -13.41 -10.75 -13.34
N GLU A 118 -14.31 -11.72 -13.11
CA GLU A 118 -15.61 -11.81 -13.79
C GLU A 118 -16.55 -10.63 -13.44
N ASP A 119 -16.44 -10.11 -12.22
CA ASP A 119 -17.21 -8.96 -11.73
C ASP A 119 -16.53 -7.62 -12.05
N SER A 120 -15.28 -7.62 -12.55
CA SER A 120 -14.46 -6.43 -12.81
C SER A 120 -14.92 -5.61 -14.03
N LEU A 121 -15.96 -6.06 -14.75
CA LEU A 121 -16.65 -5.28 -15.80
C LEU A 121 -17.53 -4.18 -15.19
N ILE A 122 -16.97 -3.37 -14.29
CA ILE A 122 -17.63 -2.24 -13.67
C ILE A 122 -17.53 -1.06 -14.63
N SER A 123 -18.68 -0.49 -14.99
CA SER A 123 -18.74 0.70 -15.84
C SER A 123 -18.03 1.87 -15.15
N ASN A 124 -17.36 2.71 -15.93
CA ASN A 124 -16.65 3.87 -15.37
C ASN A 124 -17.63 4.85 -14.67
N SER A 125 -18.90 4.89 -15.08
CA SER A 125 -19.94 5.67 -14.42
C SER A 125 -20.25 5.18 -13.01
N VAL A 126 -20.38 3.86 -12.80
CA VAL A 126 -20.56 3.28 -11.47
C VAL A 126 -19.35 3.53 -10.58
N SER A 127 -18.15 3.37 -11.15
CA SER A 127 -16.90 3.63 -10.45
C SER A 127 -16.83 5.08 -9.94
N GLU A 128 -17.27 6.05 -10.75
CA GLU A 128 -17.28 7.46 -10.35
C GLU A 128 -18.37 7.75 -9.31
N LYS A 129 -19.59 7.21 -9.47
CA LYS A 129 -20.65 7.34 -8.45
C LYS A 129 -20.24 6.77 -7.09
N ALA A 130 -19.54 5.63 -7.08
CA ALA A 130 -19.00 5.04 -5.86
C ALA A 130 -17.90 5.92 -5.23
N ALA A 131 -17.05 6.53 -6.06
CA ALA A 131 -16.02 7.47 -5.60
C ALA A 131 -16.64 8.76 -5.00
N GLU A 132 -17.71 9.28 -5.60
CA GLU A 132 -18.46 10.41 -5.06
C GLU A 132 -19.13 10.06 -3.72
N ALA A 133 -19.75 8.88 -3.62
CA ALA A 133 -20.36 8.42 -2.37
C ALA A 133 -19.34 8.22 -1.24
N PHE A 134 -18.12 7.77 -1.55
CA PHE A 134 -17.03 7.64 -0.58
C PHE A 134 -16.55 8.98 -0.02
N GLU A 135 -16.66 10.06 -0.80
CA GLU A 135 -16.20 11.38 -0.40
C GLU A 135 -17.29 12.28 0.17
N ASP A 136 -18.54 11.82 0.12
CA ASP A 136 -19.70 12.59 0.53
C ASP A 136 -19.78 12.68 2.07
N PRO A 137 -19.61 13.88 2.65
CA PRO A 137 -19.70 14.07 4.09
C PRO A 137 -21.06 13.69 4.67
N GLY A 138 -22.13 13.75 3.87
CA GLY A 138 -23.47 13.40 4.30
C GLY A 138 -23.70 11.89 4.45
N LEU A 139 -22.92 11.06 3.74
CA LEU A 139 -22.99 9.60 3.83
C LEU A 139 -21.98 9.06 4.84
N VAL A 140 -20.78 9.62 4.81
CA VAL A 140 -19.61 9.05 5.48
C VAL A 140 -19.26 9.78 6.79
N GLY A 141 -19.83 10.97 6.97
CA GLY A 141 -19.56 11.83 8.12
C GLY A 141 -18.31 12.68 7.95
N MET A 142 -18.03 13.48 8.97
CA MET A 142 -16.82 14.31 9.10
C MET A 142 -16.12 13.94 10.41
N PRO A 143 -14.80 14.15 10.53
CA PRO A 143 -14.10 13.87 11.78
C PRO A 143 -14.62 14.74 12.92
N GLN A 144 -14.77 14.12 14.10
CA GLN A 144 -15.33 14.72 15.30
C GLN A 144 -14.41 14.49 16.50
N ILE A 145 -14.58 15.28 17.56
CA ILE A 145 -13.89 15.06 18.83
C ILE A 145 -14.75 14.12 19.68
N ALA A 146 -14.18 13.04 20.21
CA ALA A 146 -14.88 12.20 21.18
C ALA A 146 -15.29 13.04 22.40
N GLY A 147 -16.61 13.21 22.64
CA GLY A 147 -17.12 13.84 23.86
C GLY A 147 -18.16 14.95 23.71
N THR A 148 -18.53 15.39 22.50
CA THR A 148 -19.61 16.38 22.33
C THR A 148 -20.98 15.85 22.76
N THR A 149 -21.21 14.53 22.76
CA THR A 149 -22.44 13.90 23.28
C THR A 149 -22.43 13.66 24.80
N ALA A 150 -21.26 13.62 25.44
CA ALA A 150 -21.16 13.42 26.89
C ALA A 150 -21.34 14.72 27.70
N LEU A 151 -21.08 15.88 27.09
CA LEU A 151 -21.20 17.19 27.75
C LEU A 151 -22.64 17.72 27.82
N SER A 152 -23.60 17.11 27.11
CA SER A 152 -25.00 17.54 27.13
C SER A 152 -25.80 17.01 28.33
N ASN A 153 -25.27 16.03 29.08
CA ASN A 153 -26.02 15.33 30.13
C ASN A 153 -25.69 15.73 31.57
N THR A 154 -24.78 16.68 31.82
CA THR A 154 -24.61 17.24 33.17
C THR A 154 -25.21 18.63 33.23
N ARG A 155 -26.54 18.70 33.33
CA ARG A 155 -27.24 19.87 33.87
C ARG A 155 -26.72 20.05 35.31
N THR A 156 -25.73 20.91 35.49
CA THR A 156 -25.25 21.31 36.80
C THR A 156 -26.41 21.92 37.59
N GLN A 157 -26.77 21.30 38.72
CA GLN A 157 -27.53 22.01 39.73
C GLN A 157 -26.69 23.21 40.20
N ALA A 158 -27.34 24.35 40.32
CA ALA A 158 -26.72 25.58 40.79
C ALA A 158 -26.12 25.37 42.19
N GLY A 159 -24.80 25.61 42.33
CA GLY A 159 -24.18 25.82 43.66
C GLY A 159 -22.98 24.95 44.05
N GLY A 160 -22.19 24.39 43.13
CA GLY A 160 -20.97 23.66 43.47
C GLY A 160 -19.71 24.18 42.75
N PHE A 161 -18.70 24.62 43.49
CA PHE A 161 -17.37 24.94 42.96
C PHE A 161 -16.68 23.64 42.49
N SER A 162 -16.49 23.47 41.19
CA SER A 162 -15.84 22.29 40.60
C SER A 162 -14.33 22.47 40.59
N MET A 163 -13.62 21.76 41.47
CA MET A 163 -12.16 21.64 41.45
C MET A 163 -11.76 20.69 40.33
N GLY A 164 -11.44 21.26 39.15
CA GLY A 164 -10.63 20.64 38.09
C GLY A 164 -10.84 19.15 37.86
N GLN A 165 -11.83 18.80 37.04
CA GLN A 165 -11.97 17.44 36.53
C GLN A 165 -10.85 17.15 35.53
N VAL A 166 -10.14 16.02 35.68
CA VAL A 166 -9.12 15.58 34.72
C VAL A 166 -9.80 15.43 33.37
N VAL A 167 -9.49 16.32 32.44
CA VAL A 167 -9.97 16.25 31.05
C VAL A 167 -9.24 15.06 30.43
N GLN A 168 -9.95 13.94 30.23
CA GLN A 168 -9.46 12.88 29.35
C GLN A 168 -9.15 13.53 27.99
N GLU A 169 -7.93 13.33 27.49
CA GLU A 169 -7.55 13.78 26.16
C GLU A 169 -8.60 13.28 25.17
N ALA A 170 -9.28 14.22 24.53
CA ALA A 170 -10.38 13.89 23.64
C ALA A 170 -9.78 13.34 22.34
N GLU A 171 -9.81 12.03 22.17
CA GLU A 171 -9.30 11.38 20.98
C GLU A 171 -10.09 11.83 19.73
N PRO A 172 -9.41 12.17 18.62
CA PRO A 172 -10.08 12.51 17.38
C PRO A 172 -10.71 11.24 16.78
N LEU A 173 -12.03 11.27 16.57
CA LEU A 173 -12.76 10.25 15.84
C LEU A 173 -12.76 10.63 14.35
N PHE A 174 -12.13 9.80 13.53
CA PHE A 174 -12.11 10.01 12.08
C PHE A 174 -13.45 9.64 11.44
N SER A 175 -13.68 10.16 10.22
CA SER A 175 -14.87 9.84 9.45
C SER A 175 -14.92 8.36 9.03
N GLY A 176 -16.09 7.91 8.57
CA GLY A 176 -16.24 6.58 7.99
C GLY A 176 -15.37 6.36 6.74
N ALA A 177 -14.83 7.42 6.12
CA ALA A 177 -14.02 7.32 4.91
C ALA A 177 -12.65 6.77 5.29
N TYR A 178 -12.11 7.28 6.38
CA TYR A 178 -10.88 6.77 6.96
C TYR A 178 -11.07 5.34 7.45
N GLU A 179 -12.14 5.07 8.19
CA GLU A 179 -12.47 3.71 8.66
C GLU A 179 -12.59 2.73 7.49
N GLY A 180 -13.34 3.10 6.45
CA GLY A 180 -13.50 2.28 5.25
C GLY A 180 -12.20 2.04 4.49
N LEU A 181 -11.31 3.03 4.43
CA LEU A 181 -9.98 2.88 3.87
C LEU A 181 -9.12 1.91 4.69
N CYS A 182 -9.16 2.00 6.03
CA CYS A 182 -8.49 1.08 6.94
C CYS A 182 -9.02 -0.36 6.78
N LEU A 183 -10.34 -0.54 6.71
CA LEU A 183 -10.96 -1.85 6.50
C LEU A 183 -10.57 -2.43 5.14
N CYS A 184 -10.63 -1.64 4.06
CA CYS A 184 -10.23 -2.09 2.73
C CYS A 184 -8.75 -2.48 2.68
N SER A 185 -7.88 -1.66 3.26
CA SER A 185 -6.43 -1.89 3.30
C SER A 185 -6.06 -3.13 4.12
N SER A 186 -6.64 -3.27 5.31
CA SER A 186 -6.42 -4.43 6.18
C SER A 186 -6.92 -5.72 5.52
N ARG A 187 -8.05 -5.70 4.83
CA ARG A 187 -8.57 -6.84 4.05
C ARG A 187 -7.64 -7.28 2.92
N LEU A 188 -6.98 -6.35 2.25
CA LEU A 188 -6.00 -6.65 1.21
C LEU A 188 -4.71 -7.22 1.81
N LEU A 189 -4.21 -6.65 2.90
CA LEU A 189 -2.93 -7.03 3.51
C LEU A 189 -3.05 -8.25 4.45
N TYR A 190 -4.25 -8.60 4.92
CA TYR A 190 -4.51 -9.72 5.83
C TYR A 190 -3.80 -11.04 5.49
N PRO A 191 -3.82 -11.55 4.23
CA PRO A 191 -3.15 -12.81 3.92
C PRO A 191 -1.63 -12.79 4.11
N ILE A 192 -1.00 -11.61 4.18
CA ILE A 192 0.46 -11.47 4.15
C ILE A 192 1.03 -10.80 5.40
N TRP A 193 0.29 -9.89 6.04
CA TRP A 193 0.82 -8.91 6.99
C TRP A 193 1.66 -9.51 8.13
N GLU A 194 1.11 -10.49 8.85
CA GLU A 194 1.75 -11.12 10.01
C GLU A 194 2.54 -12.39 9.68
N PHE A 195 2.53 -12.82 8.43
CA PHE A 195 3.10 -14.10 8.03
C PHE A 195 4.56 -13.97 7.56
N PRO A 196 5.38 -15.01 7.77
CA PRO A 196 6.72 -15.05 7.19
C PRO A 196 6.64 -15.08 5.66
N ILE A 197 7.60 -14.42 5.04
CA ILE A 197 7.65 -14.27 3.58
C ILE A 197 8.21 -15.53 2.91
N MET A 198 9.24 -16.12 3.53
CA MET A 198 9.95 -17.28 3.03
C MET A 198 9.68 -18.50 3.91
N VAL A 199 9.53 -19.66 3.28
CA VAL A 199 9.34 -20.96 3.96
C VAL A 199 10.35 -21.95 3.44
N ILE A 200 10.90 -22.76 4.35
CA ILE A 200 11.81 -23.85 4.00
C ILE A 200 10.96 -25.05 3.57
N ARG A 201 10.96 -25.33 2.26
CA ARG A 201 10.32 -26.54 1.71
C ARG A 201 11.32 -27.68 1.70
N ARG A 202 10.99 -28.75 2.41
CA ARG A 202 11.77 -30.00 2.38
C ARG A 202 11.26 -30.90 1.26
N PRO A 203 12.11 -31.43 0.38
CA PRO A 203 11.72 -32.50 -0.52
C PRO A 203 11.34 -33.73 0.31
N ALA A 204 10.22 -34.38 -0.05
CA ALA A 204 9.72 -35.53 0.68
C ALA A 204 10.73 -36.70 0.59
N GLY A 205 11.34 -37.09 1.72
CA GLY A 205 12.13 -38.33 1.81
C GLY A 205 13.48 -38.26 2.54
N THR A 206 13.98 -37.10 2.96
CA THR A 206 15.27 -36.99 3.67
C THR A 206 15.12 -36.37 5.06
N ASN A 207 15.47 -37.15 6.10
CA ASN A 207 15.41 -36.74 7.51
C ASN A 207 16.65 -35.96 7.99
N LYS A 208 17.48 -35.43 7.09
CA LYS A 208 18.62 -34.58 7.47
C LYS A 208 18.16 -33.13 7.55
N CYS A 209 18.49 -32.47 8.66
CA CYS A 209 17.99 -31.15 9.02
C CYS A 209 18.44 -30.00 8.07
N GLU A 210 19.40 -30.26 7.18
CA GLU A 210 20.15 -29.22 6.46
C GLU A 210 19.76 -29.03 4.98
N ASP A 211 19.02 -29.95 4.36
CA ASP A 211 18.68 -29.90 2.92
C ASP A 211 17.27 -29.36 2.66
N GLY A 212 17.00 -28.13 3.08
CA GLY A 212 15.74 -27.43 2.83
C GLY A 212 15.89 -26.32 1.78
N VAL A 213 15.06 -26.32 0.74
CA VAL A 213 15.06 -25.22 -0.25
C VAL A 213 14.19 -24.08 0.28
N ILE A 214 14.76 -22.88 0.36
CA ILE A 214 14.02 -21.66 0.72
C ILE A 214 13.16 -21.26 -0.48
N VAL A 215 11.85 -21.17 -0.27
CA VAL A 215 10.87 -20.79 -1.30
C VAL A 215 9.94 -19.72 -0.73
N CYS A 216 9.51 -18.80 -1.59
CA CYS A 216 8.44 -17.85 -1.27
C CYS A 216 7.19 -18.60 -0.80
N ARG A 217 6.54 -18.12 0.28
CA ARG A 217 5.31 -18.72 0.79
C ARG A 217 4.19 -18.68 -0.26
N LEU A 218 4.06 -17.55 -0.93
CA LEU A 218 3.05 -17.29 -1.96
C LEU A 218 3.57 -17.69 -3.34
N SER A 219 2.65 -18.11 -4.22
CA SER A 219 2.95 -18.27 -5.64
C SER A 219 3.15 -16.90 -6.32
N ALA A 220 3.89 -16.87 -7.42
CA ALA A 220 4.13 -15.65 -8.20
C ALA A 220 2.81 -14.98 -8.63
N GLY A 221 1.87 -15.77 -9.17
CA GLY A 221 0.57 -15.24 -9.56
C GLY A 221 -0.25 -14.70 -8.39
N ALA A 222 -0.19 -15.34 -7.21
CA ALA A 222 -0.92 -14.86 -6.03
C ALA A 222 -0.43 -13.48 -5.58
N MET A 223 0.89 -13.27 -5.63
CA MET A 223 1.48 -11.96 -5.36
C MET A 223 1.10 -10.94 -6.44
N GLU A 224 1.05 -11.32 -7.71
CA GLU A 224 0.68 -10.43 -8.83
C GLU A 224 -0.76 -9.91 -8.69
N ILE A 225 -1.73 -10.79 -8.39
CA ILE A 225 -3.11 -10.37 -8.16
C ILE A 225 -3.21 -9.40 -6.98
N LEU A 226 -2.48 -9.67 -5.90
CA LEU A 226 -2.52 -8.84 -4.70
C LEU A 226 -1.86 -7.48 -4.95
N GLU A 227 -0.71 -7.46 -5.62
CA GLU A 227 0.00 -6.26 -6.03
C GLU A 227 -0.88 -5.40 -6.95
N SER A 228 -1.50 -5.99 -7.97
CA SER A 228 -2.42 -5.30 -8.89
C SER A 228 -3.60 -4.64 -8.16
N LYS A 229 -4.20 -5.33 -7.17
CA LYS A 229 -5.28 -4.77 -6.33
C LYS A 229 -4.81 -3.61 -5.47
N ILE A 230 -3.65 -3.75 -4.81
CA ILE A 230 -3.06 -2.69 -3.99
C ILE A 230 -2.71 -1.48 -4.85
N HIS A 231 -2.10 -1.71 -6.02
CA HIS A 231 -1.73 -0.67 -6.98
C HIS A 231 -2.97 0.08 -7.51
N SER A 232 -4.05 -0.64 -7.81
CA SER A 232 -5.31 -0.04 -8.26
C SER A 232 -5.92 0.88 -7.20
N LEU A 233 -5.92 0.45 -5.93
CA LEU A 233 -6.39 1.25 -4.81
C LEU A 233 -5.51 2.49 -4.57
N GLU A 234 -4.18 2.32 -4.60
CA GLU A 234 -3.21 3.42 -4.45
C GLU A 234 -3.38 4.47 -5.55
N THR A 235 -3.48 4.02 -6.80
CA THR A 235 -3.63 4.90 -7.97
C THR A 235 -4.94 5.67 -7.90
N PHE A 236 -6.03 5.02 -7.48
CA PHE A 236 -7.31 5.67 -7.23
C PHE A 236 -7.16 6.79 -6.19
N LEU A 237 -6.60 6.51 -5.01
CA LEU A 237 -6.41 7.49 -3.94
C LEU A 237 -5.50 8.64 -4.38
N ARG A 238 -4.41 8.35 -5.09
CA ARG A 238 -3.51 9.35 -5.67
C ARG A 238 -4.23 10.27 -6.66
N SER A 239 -5.09 9.71 -7.51
CA SER A 239 -5.90 10.48 -8.47
C SER A 239 -6.87 11.43 -7.76
N ARG A 240 -7.61 10.95 -6.75
CA ARG A 240 -8.56 11.79 -5.98
C ARG A 240 -7.86 12.89 -5.20
N ARG A 241 -6.73 12.58 -4.56
CA ARG A 241 -5.87 13.55 -3.89
C ARG A 241 -5.39 14.65 -4.84
N ASN A 242 -4.88 14.27 -6.02
CA ASN A 242 -4.37 15.22 -7.00
C ASN A 242 -5.49 16.14 -7.55
N LYS A 243 -6.71 15.61 -7.67
CA LYS A 243 -7.92 16.39 -8.02
C LYS A 243 -8.45 17.24 -6.85
N ARG A 244 -7.86 17.14 -5.66
CA ARG A 244 -8.30 17.79 -4.41
C ARG A 244 -9.79 17.59 -4.15
N ARG A 245 -10.26 16.35 -4.29
CA ARG A 245 -11.66 15.97 -4.08
C ARG A 245 -11.91 15.58 -2.61
N GLY A 246 -13.18 15.62 -2.19
CA GLY A 246 -13.61 15.30 -0.82
C GLY A 246 -12.84 16.09 0.25
N LEU A 247 -12.37 15.37 1.27
CA LEU A 247 -11.67 15.94 2.43
C LEU A 247 -10.35 16.65 2.07
N TYR A 248 -9.65 16.20 1.01
CA TYR A 248 -8.44 16.88 0.53
C TYR A 248 -8.73 18.30 0.02
N GLY A 249 -9.86 18.47 -0.68
CA GLY A 249 -10.33 19.77 -1.13
C GLY A 249 -10.78 20.65 0.03
N TYR A 250 -11.49 20.06 1.00
CA TYR A 250 -11.94 20.75 2.20
C TYR A 250 -10.78 21.37 2.99
N VAL A 251 -9.73 20.61 3.28
CA VAL A 251 -8.53 21.11 3.99
C VAL A 251 -7.81 22.20 3.17
N ALA A 252 -7.70 22.04 1.86
CA ALA A 252 -7.05 23.03 1.00
C ALA A 252 -7.85 24.33 0.85
N GLY A 253 -9.18 24.28 0.93
CA GLY A 253 -10.08 25.43 0.82
C GLY A 253 -10.23 26.25 2.10
N LEU A 254 -9.83 25.71 3.26
CA LEU A 254 -9.92 26.36 4.57
C LEU A 254 -8.66 27.16 4.96
N GLY A 255 -7.77 27.45 4.00
CA GLY A 255 -6.48 28.06 4.26
C GLY A 255 -6.56 29.45 4.92
N ASP A 256 -6.43 29.49 6.25
CA ASP A 256 -5.55 30.41 6.98
C ASP A 256 -5.43 29.98 8.46
N SER A 257 -4.70 28.90 8.74
CA SER A 257 -4.02 28.58 10.03
C SER A 257 -3.54 27.12 10.01
N GLY A 258 -2.22 26.92 10.07
CA GLY A 258 -1.63 25.60 10.36
C GLY A 258 -0.82 25.00 9.21
N SER A 259 0.39 25.55 9.02
CA SER A 259 1.58 24.88 8.46
C SER A 259 1.40 23.50 7.80
N ILE A 260 1.14 23.51 6.49
CA ILE A 260 1.51 22.38 5.63
C ILE A 260 3.03 22.47 5.44
N LEU A 261 3.80 21.95 6.40
CA LEU A 261 5.26 21.95 6.34
C LEU A 261 5.75 20.90 5.32
N TYR A 262 5.78 21.26 4.05
CA TYR A 262 6.69 20.61 3.08
C TYR A 262 8.03 21.32 3.18
N LYS A 263 8.99 20.71 3.88
CA LYS A 263 10.39 21.17 3.88
C LYS A 263 11.18 20.35 2.86
N THR A 264 11.46 20.94 1.70
CA THR A 264 12.71 20.74 0.94
C THR A 264 12.90 21.82 -0.12
N GLY A 265 13.98 22.62 0.01
CA GLY A 265 14.71 23.25 -1.11
C GLY A 265 14.34 24.69 -1.51
N PRO A 266 15.31 25.56 -1.88
CA PRO A 266 15.19 27.01 -1.74
C PRO A 266 14.53 27.74 -2.90
N ILE A 267 14.00 28.92 -2.54
CA ILE A 267 13.33 29.92 -3.37
C ILE A 267 14.34 30.66 -4.24
N ILE A 268 14.07 30.71 -5.55
CA ILE A 268 14.54 31.78 -6.45
C ILE A 268 13.33 32.23 -7.28
N GLY A 269 12.91 33.49 -7.11
CA GLY A 269 11.91 34.17 -7.96
C GLY A 269 12.51 34.60 -9.32
N PRO A 270 11.85 35.46 -10.15
CA PRO A 270 10.83 36.46 -9.78
C PRO A 270 9.66 36.70 -10.78
N GLY A 271 8.62 37.41 -10.31
CA GLY A 271 7.95 38.48 -11.08
C GLY A 271 6.53 38.27 -11.62
N GLY A 272 5.60 39.19 -11.27
CA GLY A 272 4.48 39.60 -12.15
C GLY A 272 3.06 39.77 -11.53
N HIS A 273 2.76 40.99 -11.02
CA HIS A 273 1.51 41.81 -11.07
C HIS A 273 0.11 41.14 -11.31
N SER A 274 -1.04 41.56 -10.77
CA SER A 274 -1.54 42.86 -10.26
C SER A 274 -2.95 42.74 -9.62
N ASN A 275 -3.21 43.63 -8.65
CA ASN A 275 -4.46 44.23 -8.14
C ASN A 275 -5.83 43.92 -8.77
N GLY A 276 -6.83 43.83 -7.88
CA GLY A 276 -8.24 44.17 -8.14
C GLY A 276 -9.00 44.37 -6.83
N ARG A 277 -9.03 45.62 -6.34
CA ARG A 277 -9.68 46.05 -5.09
C ARG A 277 -11.05 46.66 -5.39
N SER A 278 -11.98 46.51 -4.43
CA SER A 278 -12.91 47.55 -3.93
C SER A 278 -14.39 47.53 -4.40
N PRO A 279 -15.30 48.35 -3.80
CA PRO A 279 -16.00 48.15 -2.52
C PRO A 279 -17.53 48.48 -2.61
N TYR A 280 -18.32 48.38 -1.54
CA TYR A 280 -19.38 49.36 -1.22
C TYR A 280 -19.73 49.33 0.27
N ASN A 281 -20.22 50.48 0.73
CA ASN A 281 -20.01 51.14 2.02
C ASN A 281 -21.35 51.29 2.77
N SER A 282 -21.33 51.44 4.10
CA SER A 282 -22.01 52.56 4.80
C SER A 282 -21.78 52.54 6.31
N GLN A 283 -21.40 53.72 6.80
CA GLN A 283 -21.00 54.13 8.14
C GLN A 283 -22.18 54.16 9.13
N ILE A 284 -21.91 54.18 10.45
CA ILE A 284 -22.10 55.36 11.33
C ILE A 284 -21.69 55.10 12.80
N GLN A 285 -20.91 56.06 13.32
CA GLN A 285 -20.70 56.59 14.69
C GLN A 285 -19.86 55.89 15.77
N ASP A 286 -18.80 56.61 16.14
CA ASP A 286 -18.01 56.55 17.38
C ASP A 286 -18.77 57.13 18.60
N MET A 287 -18.66 56.46 19.74
CA MET A 287 -18.76 57.00 21.11
C MET A 287 -17.94 56.10 22.05
N ASP A 288 -17.14 56.73 22.92
CA ASP A 288 -16.17 56.15 23.87
C ASP A 288 -16.82 55.49 25.12
N PRO A 289 -16.06 54.80 26.00
CA PRO A 289 -16.44 53.52 26.59
C PRO A 289 -17.06 53.62 28.00
N ALA A 290 -18.02 52.74 28.29
CA ALA A 290 -18.39 52.40 29.66
C ALA A 290 -18.93 50.96 29.73
N ASP A 291 -18.21 50.14 30.49
CA ASP A 291 -18.62 48.90 31.14
C ASP A 291 -19.76 48.08 30.54
N LYS A 292 -19.40 46.92 29.99
CA LYS A 292 -20.10 45.66 30.30
C LYS A 292 -19.16 44.48 30.10
N SER A 293 -18.58 44.07 31.22
CA SER A 293 -18.03 42.74 31.44
C SER A 293 -19.04 41.65 31.06
N ALA A 294 -18.65 40.77 30.14
CA ALA A 294 -18.90 39.33 30.16
C ALA A 294 -18.38 38.74 28.84
N SER A 295 -17.06 38.61 28.70
CA SER A 295 -16.56 37.67 27.70
C SER A 295 -16.94 36.27 28.18
N ASN A 296 -18.01 35.72 27.60
CA ASN A 296 -18.20 34.28 27.54
C ASN A 296 -17.00 33.73 26.77
N LYS A 297 -15.90 33.47 27.47
CA LYS A 297 -14.77 32.71 26.96
C LYS A 297 -15.31 31.31 26.70
N LYS A 298 -15.82 31.09 25.49
CA LYS A 298 -16.08 29.75 24.96
C LYS A 298 -14.85 28.90 25.30
N PRO A 299 -15.00 27.73 25.93
CA PRO A 299 -13.86 26.86 26.15
C PRO A 299 -13.17 26.66 24.81
N ARG A 300 -11.86 26.92 24.75
CA ARG A 300 -11.06 26.68 23.54
C ARG A 300 -11.23 25.21 23.19
N LEU A 301 -11.96 24.93 22.11
CA LEU A 301 -11.97 23.59 21.52
C LEU A 301 -10.52 23.24 21.23
N LEU A 302 -10.02 22.16 21.84
CA LEU A 302 -8.62 21.74 21.74
C LEU A 302 -8.20 21.44 20.29
N TYR A 303 -9.18 21.16 19.42
CA TYR A 303 -9.01 21.05 17.98
C TYR A 303 -10.12 21.80 17.25
N THR A 304 -9.74 22.54 16.21
CA THR A 304 -10.69 23.09 15.24
C THR A 304 -11.17 22.00 14.28
N SER A 305 -12.35 22.17 13.70
CA SER A 305 -12.84 21.25 12.65
C SER A 305 -11.87 21.14 11.46
N ALA A 306 -11.11 22.20 11.18
CA ALA A 306 -10.08 22.23 10.14
C ALA A 306 -8.87 21.36 10.52
N GLU A 307 -8.41 21.44 11.77
CA GLU A 307 -7.31 20.62 12.27
C GLU A 307 -7.66 19.13 12.30
N LEU A 308 -8.89 18.78 12.67
CA LEU A 308 -9.39 17.40 12.62
C LEU A 308 -9.38 16.85 11.18
N ALA A 309 -9.91 17.62 10.23
CA ALA A 309 -9.88 17.28 8.81
C ALA A 309 -8.43 17.14 8.29
N ALA A 310 -7.52 18.01 8.72
CA ALA A 310 -6.11 17.93 8.35
C ALA A 310 -5.40 16.72 8.97
N MET A 311 -5.75 16.33 10.21
CA MET A 311 -5.25 15.08 10.82
C MET A 311 -5.71 13.86 10.05
N GLU A 312 -6.99 13.80 9.68
CA GLU A 312 -7.53 12.67 8.91
C GLU A 312 -6.89 12.58 7.51
N VAL A 313 -6.74 13.70 6.80
CA VAL A 313 -6.06 13.75 5.50
C VAL A 313 -4.61 13.24 5.60
N ARG A 314 -3.89 13.57 6.67
CA ARG A 314 -2.55 13.04 6.93
C ARG A 314 -2.59 11.54 7.18
N ALA A 315 -3.53 11.05 7.97
CA ALA A 315 -3.68 9.63 8.26
C ALA A 315 -4.01 8.81 6.99
N MET A 316 -4.91 9.31 6.13
CA MET A 316 -5.20 8.70 4.83
C MET A 316 -3.97 8.67 3.91
N GLU A 317 -3.18 9.75 3.88
CA GLU A 317 -1.96 9.82 3.08
C GLU A 317 -0.86 8.86 3.60
N CYS A 318 -0.75 8.68 4.92
CA CYS A 318 0.12 7.65 5.51
C CYS A 318 -0.30 6.25 5.05
N LEU A 319 -1.60 5.94 5.06
CA LEU A 319 -2.11 4.64 4.64
C LEU A 319 -1.92 4.40 3.12
N ARG A 320 -2.11 5.43 2.29
CA ARG A 320 -1.79 5.37 0.85
C ARG A 320 -0.31 5.06 0.62
N ARG A 321 0.61 5.70 1.35
CA ARG A 321 2.06 5.43 1.26
C ARG A 321 2.40 4.01 1.71
N LEU A 322 1.74 3.52 2.77
CA LEU A 322 1.91 2.14 3.22
C LEU A 322 1.47 1.13 2.16
N LEU A 323 0.30 1.34 1.55
CA LEU A 323 -0.20 0.52 0.45
C LEU A 323 0.79 0.52 -0.72
N ARG A 324 1.27 1.69 -1.13
CA ARG A 324 2.29 1.82 -2.18
C ARG A 324 3.52 0.97 -1.86
N ARG A 325 4.11 1.16 -0.67
CA ARG A 325 5.31 0.40 -0.26
C ARG A 325 5.05 -1.11 -0.17
N SER A 326 3.86 -1.51 0.25
CA SER A 326 3.46 -2.93 0.27
C SER A 326 3.37 -3.53 -1.13
N GLY A 327 2.83 -2.78 -2.11
CA GLY A 327 2.82 -3.19 -3.52
C GLY A 327 4.23 -3.32 -4.09
N GLU A 328 5.09 -2.34 -3.83
CA GLU A 328 6.50 -2.35 -4.25
C GLU A 328 7.28 -3.55 -3.63
N ALA A 329 7.02 -3.88 -2.36
CA ALA A 329 7.60 -5.05 -1.72
C ALA A 329 7.13 -6.37 -2.35
N LEU A 330 5.84 -6.49 -2.70
CA LEU A 330 5.32 -7.66 -3.41
C LEU A 330 5.95 -7.80 -4.80
N PHE A 331 6.14 -6.70 -5.53
CA PHE A 331 6.83 -6.71 -6.81
C PHE A 331 8.29 -7.19 -6.69
N LEU A 332 9.02 -6.68 -5.69
CA LEU A 332 10.39 -7.12 -5.40
C LEU A 332 10.43 -8.63 -5.12
N LEU A 333 9.51 -9.12 -4.30
CA LEU A 333 9.42 -10.55 -4.00
C LEU A 333 9.11 -11.38 -5.25
N GLN A 334 8.18 -10.94 -6.10
CA GLN A 334 7.89 -11.61 -7.38
C GLN A 334 9.15 -11.75 -8.25
N LEU A 335 9.91 -10.65 -8.39
CA LEU A 335 11.15 -10.65 -9.17
C LEU A 335 12.17 -11.65 -8.58
N ILE A 336 12.35 -11.64 -7.26
CA ILE A 336 13.25 -12.59 -6.57
C ILE A 336 12.79 -14.04 -6.78
N CYS A 337 11.48 -14.32 -6.72
CA CYS A 337 10.98 -15.69 -6.94
C CYS A 337 11.17 -16.15 -8.40
N GLN A 338 11.17 -15.25 -9.39
CA GLN A 338 11.47 -15.57 -10.80
C GLN A 338 12.94 -15.98 -11.02
N HIS A 339 13.87 -15.41 -10.24
CA HIS A 339 15.32 -15.64 -10.40
C HIS A 339 15.90 -16.75 -9.52
N ASN A 340 15.06 -17.68 -9.06
CA ASN A 340 15.39 -18.80 -8.16
C ASN A 340 15.97 -18.35 -6.81
N VAL A 341 15.09 -18.12 -5.84
CA VAL A 341 15.41 -17.82 -4.43
C VAL A 341 16.50 -18.73 -3.86
N ALA A 342 16.53 -20.01 -4.24
CA ALA A 342 17.52 -20.96 -3.78
C ALA A 342 18.96 -20.61 -4.17
N ARG A 343 19.17 -20.01 -5.35
CA ARG A 343 20.50 -19.60 -5.83
C ARG A 343 20.93 -18.28 -5.20
N LEU A 344 20.01 -17.34 -5.07
CA LEU A 344 20.26 -16.08 -4.34
C LEU A 344 20.50 -16.37 -2.85
N ALA A 345 19.79 -17.32 -2.27
CA ALA A 345 20.09 -17.79 -0.92
C ALA A 345 21.53 -18.33 -0.85
N GLN A 346 21.96 -19.21 -1.75
CA GLN A 346 23.34 -19.71 -1.69
C GLN A 346 24.43 -18.62 -1.73
N THR A 347 24.17 -17.44 -2.31
CA THR A 347 25.09 -16.29 -2.26
C THR A 347 24.96 -15.45 -0.99
N LEU A 348 23.83 -15.52 -0.28
CA LEU A 348 23.63 -14.86 1.02
C LEU A 348 24.24 -15.69 2.17
N GLY A 349 24.86 -15.00 3.13
CA GLY A 349 25.45 -15.65 4.32
C GLY A 349 24.40 -16.35 5.21
N ASN A 350 24.85 -17.36 5.96
CA ASN A 350 23.99 -18.18 6.84
C ASN A 350 23.20 -17.38 7.88
N ASP A 351 23.71 -16.23 8.32
CA ASP A 351 23.00 -15.35 9.27
C ASP A 351 21.86 -14.57 8.60
N LEU A 352 22.06 -14.13 7.36
CA LEU A 352 21.01 -13.49 6.56
C LEU A 352 19.90 -14.47 6.20
N HIS A 353 20.21 -15.75 6.03
CA HIS A 353 19.20 -16.80 5.84
C HIS A 353 18.25 -16.95 7.02
N LYS A 354 18.80 -16.99 8.23
CA LYS A 354 17.98 -17.09 9.44
C LYS A 354 17.06 -15.87 9.56
N LYS A 355 17.60 -14.67 9.30
CA LYS A 355 16.81 -13.44 9.27
C LYS A 355 15.71 -13.48 8.21
N LEU A 356 16.03 -13.90 6.98
CA LEU A 356 15.10 -13.96 5.85
C LEU A 356 13.92 -14.92 6.11
N VAL A 357 14.17 -16.06 6.76
CA VAL A 357 13.13 -17.05 7.10
C VAL A 357 12.24 -16.56 8.26
N GLN A 358 12.77 -15.76 9.18
CA GLN A 358 12.02 -15.23 10.32
C GLN A 358 11.27 -13.92 10.00
N LEU A 359 11.66 -13.23 8.94
CA LEU A 359 11.10 -11.93 8.57
C LEU A 359 9.63 -12.05 8.15
N THR A 360 8.78 -11.29 8.84
CA THR A 360 7.36 -11.12 8.47
C THR A 360 7.19 -10.02 7.41
N PHE A 361 6.06 -10.04 6.70
CA PHE A 361 5.79 -9.02 5.69
C PHE A 361 5.76 -7.59 6.28
N HIS A 362 5.12 -7.40 7.44
CA HIS A 362 5.11 -6.08 8.06
C HIS A 362 6.51 -5.59 8.46
N GLN A 363 7.44 -6.48 8.82
CA GLN A 363 8.84 -6.12 9.10
C GLN A 363 9.57 -5.71 7.82
N LEU A 364 9.35 -6.41 6.70
CA LEU A 364 9.92 -6.01 5.40
C LEU A 364 9.46 -4.61 4.96
N VAL A 365 8.21 -4.24 5.26
CA VAL A 365 7.62 -2.97 4.80
C VAL A 365 7.89 -1.81 5.77
N CYS A 366 7.93 -2.06 7.09
CA CYS A 366 7.94 -1.00 8.10
C CYS A 366 9.18 -0.94 8.99
N SER A 367 10.14 -1.88 8.86
CA SER A 367 11.35 -1.92 9.69
C SER A 367 12.61 -1.56 8.91
N GLU A 368 13.57 -0.95 9.59
CA GLU A 368 14.93 -0.71 9.07
C GLU A 368 15.66 -2.01 8.75
N ASP A 369 15.42 -3.08 9.53
CA ASP A 369 15.97 -4.41 9.25
C ASP A 369 15.45 -4.96 7.92
N GLY A 370 14.20 -4.66 7.59
CA GLY A 370 13.57 -5.00 6.32
C GLY A 370 14.25 -4.29 5.14
N ASP A 371 14.59 -3.02 5.32
CA ASP A 371 15.27 -2.21 4.30
C ASP A 371 16.68 -2.71 4.00
N GLN A 372 17.43 -3.05 5.06
CA GLN A 372 18.76 -3.66 4.91
C GLN A 372 18.67 -5.00 4.18
N LEU A 373 17.71 -5.86 4.53
CA LEU A 373 17.51 -7.13 3.86
C LEU A 373 17.08 -6.97 2.40
N ALA A 374 16.17 -6.04 2.10
CA ALA A 374 15.79 -5.73 0.73
C ALA A 374 16.98 -5.25 -0.10
N MET A 375 17.82 -4.37 0.46
CA MET A 375 19.05 -3.91 -0.18
C MET A 375 20.02 -5.06 -0.46
N CYS A 376 20.24 -5.97 0.50
CA CYS A 376 21.08 -7.16 0.31
C CYS A 376 20.51 -8.13 -0.75
N LEU A 377 19.19 -8.28 -0.82
CA LEU A 377 18.55 -9.12 -1.84
C LEU A 377 18.70 -8.52 -3.24
N ILE A 378 18.55 -7.20 -3.36
CA ILE A 378 18.77 -6.47 -4.62
C ILE A 378 20.25 -6.55 -5.03
N SER A 379 21.19 -6.39 -4.09
CA SER A 379 22.62 -6.49 -4.41
C SER A 379 22.99 -7.88 -4.89
N ALA A 380 22.52 -8.94 -4.22
CA ALA A 380 22.73 -10.32 -4.64
C ALA A 380 22.11 -10.61 -6.02
N LEU A 381 20.92 -10.04 -6.29
CA LEU A 381 20.29 -10.14 -7.61
C LEU A 381 21.13 -9.44 -8.68
N MET A 382 21.63 -8.23 -8.42
CA MET A 382 22.46 -7.50 -9.37
C MET A 382 23.80 -8.17 -9.62
N GLU A 383 24.46 -8.69 -8.58
CA GLU A 383 25.71 -9.46 -8.72
C GLU A 383 25.53 -10.71 -9.57
N TYR A 384 24.38 -11.39 -9.43
CA TYR A 384 24.04 -12.53 -10.28
C TYR A 384 23.95 -12.16 -11.77
N TYR A 385 23.45 -10.96 -12.08
CA TYR A 385 23.34 -10.47 -13.46
C TYR A 385 24.65 -9.89 -14.03
N ILE A 386 25.46 -9.27 -13.18
CA ILE A 386 26.73 -8.65 -13.55
C ILE A 386 27.85 -9.71 -13.69
N GLY A 387 27.74 -10.85 -13.00
CA GLY A 387 28.77 -11.89 -12.97
C GLY A 387 29.12 -12.51 -14.34
N PRO A 388 30.23 -13.27 -14.42
CA PRO A 388 30.81 -13.78 -15.68
C PRO A 388 29.90 -14.74 -16.46
N GLU A 389 28.83 -15.25 -15.84
CA GLU A 389 27.80 -16.10 -16.46
C GLU A 389 26.60 -15.29 -17.01
N GLY A 390 26.71 -13.95 -17.08
CA GLY A 390 25.64 -12.99 -17.37
C GLY A 390 24.65 -13.42 -18.45
N ARG A 391 23.47 -13.88 -18.03
CA ARG A 391 22.37 -14.32 -18.92
C ARG A 391 21.35 -13.21 -19.20
N GLY A 392 21.75 -11.94 -19.23
CA GLY A 392 20.84 -10.82 -19.53
C GLY A 392 21.50 -9.44 -19.47
N THR A 393 20.74 -8.41 -19.87
CA THR A 393 21.15 -7.00 -19.76
C THR A 393 20.77 -6.46 -18.37
N VAL A 394 21.75 -5.93 -17.63
CA VAL A 394 21.51 -5.31 -16.30
C VAL A 394 20.51 -4.15 -16.41
N GLU A 395 20.48 -3.50 -17.57
CA GLU A 395 19.55 -2.41 -17.89
C GLU A 395 18.07 -2.82 -17.85
N GLU A 396 17.71 -4.01 -18.34
CA GLU A 396 16.32 -4.51 -18.30
C GLU A 396 15.81 -4.76 -16.88
N ILE A 397 16.69 -5.19 -15.97
CA ILE A 397 16.30 -5.47 -14.58
C ILE A 397 16.33 -4.22 -13.75
N SER A 398 17.31 -3.35 -14.00
CA SER A 398 17.40 -2.05 -13.36
C SER A 398 16.22 -1.15 -13.74
N THR A 399 15.73 -1.22 -14.98
CA THR A 399 14.50 -0.54 -15.40
C THR A 399 13.27 -1.12 -14.71
N LYS A 400 13.12 -2.46 -14.67
CA LYS A 400 12.03 -3.12 -13.94
C LYS A 400 12.01 -2.75 -12.44
N LEU A 401 13.16 -2.74 -11.78
CA LEU A 401 13.28 -2.37 -10.37
C LEU A 401 12.95 -0.88 -10.14
N LYS A 402 13.41 0.01 -11.05
CA LYS A 402 13.12 1.44 -10.97
C LYS A 402 11.64 1.75 -11.13
N GLU A 403 10.95 1.03 -12.02
CA GLU A 403 9.52 1.23 -12.27
C GLU A 403 8.65 0.56 -11.19
N GLY A 404 9.01 -0.66 -10.78
CA GLY A 404 8.17 -1.47 -9.88
C GLY A 404 8.41 -1.26 -8.39
N CYS A 405 9.61 -0.89 -7.96
CA CYS A 405 9.93 -0.67 -6.54
C CYS A 405 10.85 0.53 -6.27
N PRO A 406 10.44 1.76 -6.65
CA PRO A 406 11.26 2.96 -6.50
C PRO A 406 11.59 3.34 -5.05
N SER A 407 10.85 2.87 -4.04
CA SER A 407 11.24 3.10 -2.63
C SER A 407 12.40 2.21 -2.17
N TYR A 408 12.60 1.06 -2.81
CA TYR A 408 13.68 0.12 -2.52
C TYR A 408 14.87 0.26 -3.48
N PHE A 409 14.65 0.79 -4.69
CA PHE A 409 15.68 0.98 -5.71
C PHE A 409 15.59 2.38 -6.33
N ASN A 410 16.49 3.26 -5.88
CA ASN A 410 16.48 4.67 -6.27
C ASN A 410 17.30 4.93 -7.55
N GLU A 411 17.20 6.15 -8.08
CA GLU A 411 18.04 6.57 -9.22
C GLU A 411 19.55 6.55 -8.92
N SER A 412 19.94 6.72 -7.66
CA SER A 412 21.32 6.52 -7.23
C SER A 412 21.76 5.09 -7.42
N ASP A 413 20.93 4.13 -7.01
CA ASP A 413 21.26 2.71 -7.00
C ASP A 413 21.35 2.20 -8.45
N TYR A 414 20.45 2.68 -9.32
CA TYR A 414 20.54 2.49 -10.77
C TYR A 414 21.90 2.87 -11.33
N LYS A 415 22.35 4.11 -11.08
CA LYS A 415 23.62 4.60 -11.60
C LYS A 415 24.81 3.85 -10.99
N TYR A 416 24.70 3.42 -9.74
CA TYR A 416 25.71 2.63 -9.06
C TYR A 416 25.91 1.26 -9.74
N TYR A 417 24.84 0.48 -9.93
CA TYR A 417 24.96 -0.84 -10.56
C TYR A 417 25.34 -0.75 -12.04
N LEU A 418 24.92 0.29 -12.75
CA LEU A 418 25.39 0.56 -14.12
C LEU A 418 26.89 0.83 -14.15
N ALA A 419 27.42 1.62 -13.19
CA ALA A 419 28.85 1.84 -13.09
C ALA A 419 29.61 0.56 -12.75
N VAL A 420 29.08 -0.28 -11.85
CA VAL A 420 29.67 -1.58 -11.51
C VAL A 420 29.71 -2.51 -12.72
N GLU A 421 28.65 -2.57 -13.52
CA GLU A 421 28.63 -3.33 -14.77
C GLU A 421 29.70 -2.85 -15.75
N CYS A 422 29.85 -1.54 -15.95
CA CYS A 422 30.92 -0.99 -16.79
C CYS A 422 32.31 -1.40 -16.30
N LEU A 423 32.55 -1.45 -14.99
CA LEU A 423 33.82 -1.89 -14.41
C LEU A 423 34.07 -3.39 -14.61
N GLU A 424 33.07 -4.24 -14.43
CA GLU A 424 33.21 -5.69 -14.64
C GLU A 424 33.38 -6.03 -16.14
N ARG A 425 32.67 -5.34 -17.03
CA ARG A 425 32.90 -5.42 -18.48
C ARG A 425 34.32 -4.99 -18.84
N ALA A 426 34.81 -3.88 -18.27
CA ALA A 426 36.20 -3.44 -18.45
C ALA A 426 37.21 -4.48 -17.92
N ALA A 427 36.90 -5.20 -16.83
CA ALA A 427 37.77 -6.24 -16.29
C ALA A 427 37.83 -7.48 -17.20
N SER A 428 36.72 -7.83 -17.85
CA SER A 428 36.65 -8.94 -18.81
C SER A 428 37.35 -8.62 -20.15
N MET A 429 37.46 -7.34 -20.51
CA MET A 429 38.05 -6.85 -21.77
C MET A 429 39.57 -6.67 -21.63
N ALA A 430 40.32 -7.78 -21.55
CA ALA A 430 41.78 -7.75 -21.41
C ALA A 430 42.52 -7.36 -22.71
N ASN A 431 41.90 -7.53 -23.87
CA ASN A 431 42.58 -7.41 -25.17
C ASN A 431 42.52 -6.00 -25.80
N ASN A 432 41.59 -5.14 -25.37
CA ASN A 432 41.37 -3.80 -25.96
C ASN A 432 41.56 -2.70 -24.90
N PRO A 433 42.75 -2.09 -24.79
CA PRO A 433 43.04 -1.10 -23.74
C PRO A 433 42.23 0.20 -23.92
N ASP A 434 41.95 0.63 -25.16
CA ASP A 434 41.24 1.88 -25.43
C ASP A 434 39.76 1.81 -25.02
N GLU A 435 39.06 0.73 -25.38
CA GLU A 435 37.66 0.51 -24.99
C GLU A 435 37.52 0.35 -23.47
N ARG A 436 38.51 -0.29 -22.83
CA ARG A 436 38.58 -0.43 -21.38
C ARG A 436 38.70 0.92 -20.66
N ASP A 437 39.55 1.81 -21.17
CA ASP A 437 39.73 3.15 -20.61
C ASP A 437 38.48 4.02 -20.81
N ILE A 438 37.74 3.84 -21.91
CA ILE A 438 36.44 4.49 -22.13
C ILE A 438 35.42 4.01 -21.09
N LEU A 439 35.25 2.69 -20.93
CA LEU A 439 34.33 2.12 -19.95
C LEU A 439 34.66 2.51 -18.50
N ALA A 440 35.95 2.58 -18.16
CA ALA A 440 36.41 3.05 -16.85
C ALA A 440 36.10 4.54 -16.61
N ARG A 441 36.25 5.38 -17.64
CA ARG A 441 35.86 6.81 -17.57
C ARG A 441 34.36 6.97 -17.43
N ASP A 442 33.57 6.18 -18.14
CA ASP A 442 32.11 6.20 -18.04
C ASP A 442 31.63 5.75 -16.67
N ALA A 443 32.21 4.68 -16.12
CA ALA A 443 31.95 4.25 -14.73
C ALA A 443 32.29 5.36 -13.72
N PHE A 444 33.43 6.04 -13.88
CA PHE A 444 33.81 7.16 -13.01
C PHE A 444 32.85 8.35 -13.13
N ASN A 445 32.42 8.69 -14.34
CA ASN A 445 31.43 9.75 -14.60
C ASN A 445 30.05 9.44 -13.98
N LEU A 446 29.70 8.16 -13.85
CA LEU A 446 28.47 7.73 -13.18
C LEU A 446 28.61 7.79 -11.65
N LEU A 447 29.73 7.34 -11.10
CA LEU A 447 29.98 7.34 -9.65
C LEU A 447 30.15 8.75 -9.07
N THR A 448 30.73 9.68 -9.83
CA THR A 448 30.83 11.10 -9.42
C THR A 448 29.47 11.78 -9.28
N LYS A 449 28.43 11.26 -9.96
CA LYS A 449 27.04 11.73 -9.82
C LYS A 449 26.34 11.16 -8.59
N ILE A 450 27.00 10.32 -7.78
CA ILE A 450 26.44 9.63 -6.61
C ILE A 450 27.35 9.83 -5.38
N PRO A 451 27.48 11.06 -4.84
CA PRO A 451 28.40 11.30 -3.72
C PRO A 451 27.88 10.80 -2.37
N GLU A 452 26.56 10.64 -2.17
CA GLU A 452 25.96 10.44 -0.84
C GLU A 452 25.66 8.96 -0.48
N SER A 453 25.57 8.04 -1.46
CA SER A 453 25.11 6.65 -1.22
C SER A 453 26.15 5.57 -1.57
N ALA A 454 27.37 5.95 -1.93
CA ALA A 454 28.37 5.00 -2.42
C ALA A 454 29.46 4.70 -1.38
N ASP A 455 29.70 3.42 -1.09
CA ASP A 455 30.89 2.99 -0.33
C ASP A 455 32.14 3.17 -1.21
N LEU A 456 32.81 4.30 -0.99
CA LEU A 456 34.06 4.68 -1.66
C LEU A 456 35.15 3.60 -1.49
N SER A 457 35.18 2.87 -0.38
CA SER A 457 36.20 1.83 -0.15
C SER A 457 36.02 0.65 -1.10
N ALA A 458 34.78 0.19 -1.27
CA ALA A 458 34.44 -0.89 -2.19
C ALA A 458 34.72 -0.48 -3.65
N ILE A 459 34.42 0.77 -4.01
CA ILE A 459 34.70 1.33 -5.35
C ILE A 459 36.22 1.39 -5.62
N CYS A 460 37.00 1.92 -4.68
CA CYS A 460 38.46 2.00 -4.83
C CYS A 460 39.10 0.62 -5.03
N LYS A 461 38.63 -0.40 -4.30
CA LYS A 461 39.09 -1.79 -4.50
C LYS A 461 38.78 -2.33 -5.89
N ARG A 462 37.61 -2.02 -6.46
CA ARG A 462 37.26 -2.44 -7.84
C ARG A 462 38.16 -1.79 -8.89
N PHE A 463 38.48 -0.50 -8.75
CA PHE A 463 39.46 0.17 -9.62
C PHE A 463 40.88 -0.37 -9.43
N GLU A 464 41.27 -0.72 -8.21
CA GLU A 464 42.56 -1.35 -7.93
C GLU A 464 42.67 -2.74 -8.56
N ASN A 465 41.59 -3.54 -8.49
CA ASN A 465 41.51 -4.84 -9.16
C ASN A 465 41.63 -4.72 -10.68
N LEU A 466 40.99 -3.71 -11.29
CA LEU A 466 41.16 -3.40 -12.72
C LEU A 466 42.60 -3.04 -13.10
N ARG A 467 43.30 -2.30 -12.23
CA ARG A 467 44.73 -2.00 -12.42
C ARG A 467 45.59 -3.26 -12.30
N ASN A 468 45.30 -4.11 -11.33
CA ASN A 468 46.05 -5.35 -11.10
C ASN A 468 45.79 -6.40 -12.20
N ALA A 469 44.60 -6.44 -12.79
CA ALA A 469 44.31 -7.25 -13.97
C ALA A 469 45.14 -6.79 -15.19
N SER A 470 45.31 -5.47 -15.38
CA SER A 470 46.15 -4.95 -16.47
C SER A 470 47.65 -5.19 -16.31
N SER A 471 48.14 -5.26 -15.07
CA SER A 471 49.53 -5.66 -14.84
C SER A 471 49.70 -7.15 -15.08
N ALA A 472 48.78 -8.01 -14.63
CA ALA A 472 48.84 -9.47 -14.86
C ALA A 472 48.78 -9.85 -16.36
N ALA A 473 47.96 -9.17 -17.17
CA ALA A 473 47.87 -9.41 -18.61
C ALA A 473 49.11 -8.96 -19.41
N ARG A 474 50.02 -8.16 -18.84
CA ARG A 474 51.31 -7.80 -19.47
C ARG A 474 52.43 -8.84 -19.27
N TRP A 475 52.21 -9.85 -18.41
CA TRP A 475 53.22 -10.88 -18.10
C TRP A 475 52.92 -12.24 -18.76
N HIS A 476 51.82 -12.37 -19.49
CA HIS A 476 51.52 -13.47 -20.41
C HIS A 476 51.65 -12.97 -21.85
#